data_AF-A0A524HYT1-F1
#
_entry.id   AF-A0A524HYT1-F1
#
_cell.length_a   1.000
_cell.length_b   1.000
_cell.length_c   1.000
_cell.angle_alpha   90.00
_cell.angle_beta   90.00
_cell.angle_gamma   90.00
#
_symmetry.space_group_name_H-M   'P 1'
#
loop_
_entity.id
_entity.type
_entity.pdbx_description
1 polymer ?
#
loop_
_entity_poly.entity_id
_entity_poly.type
_entity_poly.pdbx_seq_one_letter_code
_entity_poly.pdbx_strand_id
1 'polypeptide(L)'
;QEELGILIEEACLSPFVFASHAYPDFHLLMPLFLCRRWNGIVSPQEGQVTAWIRPKDLGREDSSYPMPPADIPLIPLLRDLL
;
A
#
# COMPACT_ATOMS: atom_id res chain seq x y z
N GLN A 1 -3.05 11.22 -8.38
CA GLN A 1 -2.81 12.67 -8.48
C GLN A 1 -3.19 13.37 -7.18
N GLU A 2 -4.43 13.20 -6.70
CA GLU A 2 -4.97 13.91 -5.52
C GLU A 2 -4.10 13.74 -4.26
N GLU A 3 -3.88 12.53 -3.76
CA GLU A 3 -3.18 12.33 -2.48
C GLU A 3 -1.67 12.55 -2.52
N LEU A 4 -0.99 12.13 -3.62
CA LEU A 4 0.48 12.00 -3.66
C LEU A 4 1.18 12.87 -4.72
N GLY A 5 0.43 13.64 -5.52
CA GLY A 5 1.00 14.49 -6.57
C GLY A 5 1.64 13.73 -7.76
N ILE A 6 1.44 12.41 -7.86
CA ILE A 6 1.95 11.59 -8.97
C ILE A 6 0.87 11.23 -9.99
N LEU A 7 1.32 11.01 -11.22
CA LEU A 7 0.51 10.52 -12.33
C LEU A 7 0.91 9.09 -12.67
N ILE A 8 -0.08 8.21 -12.75
CA ILE A 8 0.08 6.80 -13.10
C ILE A 8 -0.76 6.53 -14.35
N GLU A 9 -0.22 5.72 -15.26
CA GLU A 9 -0.97 5.15 -16.38
C GLU A 9 -1.53 3.79 -15.97
N GLU A 10 -2.74 3.44 -16.40
CA GLU A 10 -3.38 2.15 -16.04
C GLU A 10 -2.50 0.94 -16.41
N ALA A 11 -1.79 1.01 -17.54
CA ALA A 11 -0.86 -0.04 -17.97
C ALA A 11 0.35 -0.24 -17.03
N CYS A 12 0.60 0.69 -16.11
CA CYS A 12 1.64 0.58 -15.09
C CYS A 12 1.14 -0.06 -13.78
N LEU A 13 -0.16 -0.34 -13.67
CA LEU A 13 -0.77 -1.02 -12.53
C LEU A 13 -0.85 -2.53 -12.80
N SER A 14 -0.03 -3.31 -12.09
CA SER A 14 -0.12 -4.75 -12.11
C SER A 14 -1.00 -5.23 -10.96
N PRO A 15 -2.12 -5.94 -11.21
CA PRO A 15 -2.90 -6.55 -10.14
C PRO A 15 -2.04 -7.54 -9.36
N PHE A 16 -2.05 -7.46 -8.03
CA PHE A 16 -1.23 -8.33 -7.19
C PHE A 16 -2.08 -9.30 -6.39
N VAL A 17 -2.72 -8.82 -5.33
CA VAL A 17 -3.60 -9.60 -4.46
C VAL A 17 -4.73 -8.70 -3.96
N PHE A 18 -5.67 -9.25 -3.20
CA PHE A 18 -6.71 -8.48 -2.55
C PHE A 18 -6.80 -8.84 -1.07
N ALA A 19 -7.09 -7.86 -0.22
CA ALA A 19 -7.53 -8.11 1.15
C ALA A 19 -9.05 -8.30 1.16
N SER A 20 -9.49 -9.27 1.95
CA SER A 20 -10.89 -9.57 2.21
C SER A 20 -11.07 -9.60 3.72
N HIS A 21 -11.73 -8.59 4.29
CA HIS A 21 -11.85 -8.42 5.73
C HIS A 21 -13.27 -8.04 6.13
N ALA A 22 -13.88 -8.83 7.02
CA ALA A 22 -15.19 -8.55 7.56
C ALA A 22 -15.07 -7.62 8.78
N TYR A 23 -15.39 -6.33 8.60
CA TYR A 23 -15.62 -5.41 9.70
C TYR A 23 -17.04 -5.59 10.26
N PRO A 24 -17.33 -5.08 11.47
CA PRO A 24 -18.66 -5.22 12.07
C PRO A 24 -19.80 -4.68 11.19
N ASP A 25 -19.56 -3.58 10.47
CA ASP A 25 -20.60 -2.85 9.74
C ASP A 25 -20.54 -3.06 8.22
N PHE A 26 -19.43 -3.59 7.69
CA PHE A 26 -19.25 -3.82 6.27
C PHE A 26 -18.19 -4.87 5.97
N HIS A 27 -18.21 -5.41 4.75
CA HIS A 27 -17.18 -6.30 4.28
C HIS A 27 -16.21 -5.55 3.35
N LEU A 28 -14.97 -5.37 3.78
CA LEU A 28 -13.92 -4.75 2.97
C LEU A 28 -13.40 -5.74 1.94
N LEU A 29 -13.46 -5.35 0.67
CA LEU A 29 -12.72 -5.99 -0.42
C LEU A 29 -11.79 -4.94 -1.03
N MET A 30 -10.49 -5.13 -0.87
CA MET A 30 -9.48 -4.13 -1.24
C MET A 30 -8.44 -4.74 -2.19
N PRO A 31 -8.56 -4.50 -3.50
CA PRO A 31 -7.53 -4.87 -4.47
C PRO A 31 -6.24 -4.07 -4.24
N LEU A 32 -5.11 -4.76 -4.24
CA LEU A 32 -3.77 -4.17 -4.17
C LEU A 32 -3.09 -4.28 -5.53
N PHE A 33 -2.59 -3.14 -6.01
CA PHE A 33 -1.84 -3.04 -7.27
C PHE A 33 -0.39 -2.67 -7.01
N LEU A 34 0.50 -3.21 -7.84
CA LEU A 34 1.91 -2.83 -7.87
C LEU A 34 2.11 -1.76 -8.93
N CYS A 35 2.75 -0.67 -8.54
CA CYS A 35 3.15 0.40 -9.44
C CYS A 35 4.65 0.63 -9.31
N ARG A 36 5.40 0.44 -10.41
CA ARG A 36 6.86 0.66 -10.45
C ARG A 36 7.26 1.84 -11.33
N ARG A 37 6.31 2.44 -12.05
CA ARG A 37 6.52 3.56 -12.95
C ARG A 37 5.40 4.57 -12.78
N TRP A 38 5.78 5.81 -12.53
CA TRP A 38 4.88 6.95 -12.43
C TRP A 38 5.65 8.21 -12.84
N ASN A 39 4.91 9.29 -13.11
CA ASN A 39 5.47 10.61 -13.36
C ASN A 39 5.30 11.51 -12.13
N GLY A 40 6.34 12.30 -11.83
CA GLY A 40 6.39 13.17 -10.65
C GLY A 40 7.11 12.53 -9.46
N ILE A 41 7.23 13.31 -8.38
CA ILE A 41 7.84 12.90 -7.12
C ILE A 41 6.72 12.75 -6.10
N VAL A 42 6.71 11.65 -5.35
CA VAL A 42 5.73 11.42 -4.28
C VAL A 42 5.85 12.54 -3.25
N SER A 43 4.75 13.29 -3.07
CA SER A 43 4.63 14.39 -2.13
C SER A 43 3.25 14.38 -1.50
N PRO A 44 3.11 14.39 -0.15
CA PRO A 44 1.82 14.37 0.51
C PRO A 44 1.03 15.64 0.21
N GLN A 45 -0.22 15.50 -0.25
CA GLN A 45 -1.08 16.64 -0.60
C GLN A 45 -2.23 16.88 0.40
N GLU A 46 -2.47 15.95 1.33
CA GLU A 46 -3.61 15.97 2.25
C GLU A 46 -3.19 15.99 3.73
N GLY A 47 -1.95 16.45 4.00
CA GLY A 47 -1.42 16.53 5.37
C GLY A 47 -0.98 15.19 5.96
N GLN A 48 -0.96 14.12 5.16
CA GLN A 48 -0.45 12.82 5.56
C GLN A 48 1.08 12.78 5.62
N VAL A 49 1.63 11.84 6.38
CA VAL A 49 3.06 11.56 6.41
C VAL A 49 3.35 10.37 5.50
N THR A 50 4.38 10.46 4.67
CA THR A 50 4.81 9.38 3.78
C THR A 50 6.16 8.82 4.22
N ALA A 51 6.37 7.53 3.99
CA ALA A 51 7.63 6.85 4.30
C ALA A 51 7.98 5.85 3.20
N TRP A 52 9.24 5.90 2.75
CA TRP A 52 9.82 4.87 1.89
C TRP A 52 10.45 3.79 2.76
N ILE A 53 9.83 2.62 2.82
CA ILE A 53 10.17 1.55 3.74
C ILE A 53 10.78 0.39 2.96
N ARG A 54 11.85 -0.22 3.49
CA ARG A 54 12.40 -1.44 2.89
C ARG A 54 11.46 -2.62 3.16
N PRO A 55 11.32 -3.60 2.26
CA PRO A 55 10.36 -4.70 2.42
C PRO A 55 10.49 -5.45 3.75
N LYS A 56 11.73 -5.76 4.16
CA LYS A 56 12.02 -6.43 5.44
C LYS A 56 11.52 -5.69 6.69
N ASP A 57 11.31 -4.38 6.59
CA ASP A 57 10.90 -3.53 7.71
C ASP A 57 9.38 -3.32 7.75
N LEU A 58 8.65 -3.73 6.70
CA LEU A 58 7.19 -3.59 6.58
C LEU A 58 6.46 -4.45 7.62
N GLY A 59 5.67 -3.88 8.53
CA GLY A 59 4.83 -4.65 9.45
C GLY A 59 5.56 -5.38 10.58
N ARG A 60 6.80 -4.99 10.90
CA ARG A 60 7.43 -5.50 12.12
C ARG A 60 6.79 -4.82 13.34
N GLU A 61 6.55 -5.58 14.40
CA GLU A 61 6.01 -5.07 15.66
C GLU A 61 6.91 -4.00 16.30
N ASP A 62 8.22 -4.06 16.05
CA ASP A 62 9.23 -3.09 16.52
C ASP A 62 9.43 -1.90 15.56
N SER A 63 8.68 -1.84 14.46
CA SER A 63 8.77 -0.73 13.50
C SER A 63 7.81 0.40 13.85
N SER A 64 8.13 1.62 13.41
CA SER A 64 7.26 2.80 13.54
C SER A 64 6.05 2.79 12.57
N TYR A 65 5.74 1.65 11.94
CA TYR A 65 4.76 1.52 10.87
C TYR A 65 3.70 0.46 11.21
N PRO A 66 2.81 0.72 12.18
CA PRO A 66 1.70 -0.17 12.46
C PRO A 66 0.80 -0.29 11.23
N MET A 67 0.32 -1.50 10.95
CA MET A 67 -0.55 -1.79 9.81
C MET A 67 -1.96 -2.16 10.30
N PRO A 68 -3.03 -1.74 9.59
CA PRO A 68 -4.39 -2.14 9.94
C PRO A 68 -4.58 -3.67 9.84
N PRO A 69 -5.55 -4.25 10.57
CA PRO A 69 -5.79 -5.70 10.56
C PRO A 69 -6.06 -6.30 9.17
N ALA A 70 -6.64 -5.52 8.25
CA ALA A 70 -6.91 -5.96 6.89
C ALA A 70 -5.64 -6.09 6.03
N ASP A 71 -4.58 -5.35 6.35
CA ASP A 71 -3.33 -5.26 5.59
C ASP A 71 -2.28 -6.26 6.06
N ILE A 72 -2.33 -6.67 7.33
CA ILE A 72 -1.37 -7.62 7.93
C ILE A 72 -1.18 -8.89 7.06
N PRO A 73 -2.24 -9.53 6.53
CA PRO A 73 -2.09 -10.72 5.68
C PRO A 73 -1.34 -10.46 4.35
N LEU A 74 -1.27 -9.20 3.89
CA LEU A 74 -0.61 -8.83 2.63
C LEU A 74 0.91 -8.69 2.80
N ILE A 75 1.39 -8.52 4.03
CA ILE A 75 2.80 -8.18 4.32
C ILE A 75 3.77 -9.29 3.90
N PRO A 76 3.54 -10.58 4.20
CA PRO A 76 4.43 -11.66 3.73
C PRO A 76 4.53 -11.69 2.20
N LEU A 77 3.39 -11.50 1.51
CA LEU A 77 3.34 -11.50 0.05
C LEU A 77 4.14 -10.34 -0.56
N LEU A 78 4.02 -9.15 0.03
CA LEU A 78 4.80 -7.97 -0.37
C LEU A 78 6.31 -8.16 -0.11
N ARG A 79 6.67 -8.80 1.01
CA ARG A 79 8.08 -9.08 1.35
C ARG A 79 8.73 -10.09 0.41
N ASP A 80 8.01 -11.10 -0.03
CA ASP A 80 8.53 -12.12 -0.95
C ASP A 80 8.72 -11.57 -2.37
N LEU A 81 7.88 -10.59 -2.76
CA LEU A 81 7.91 -9.98 -4.09
C LEU A 81 8.97 -8.88 -4.28
N LEU A 82 9.26 -8.09 -3.24
CA LEU A 82 10.05 -6.85 -3.31
C LEU A 82 11.51 -7.05 -2.90
#